data_AF-A0A521AGB9-F1
#
_entry.id   AF-A0A521AGB9-F1
#
_cell.length_a   1.000
_cell.length_b   1.000
_cell.length_c   1.000
_cell.angle_alpha   90.00
_cell.angle_beta   90.00
_cell.angle_gamma   90.00
#
_symmetry.space_group_name_H-M   'P 1'
#
loop_
_entity.id
_entity.type
_entity.pdbx_description
1 polymer ?
#
loop_
_entity_poly.entity_id
_entity_poly.type
_entity_poly.pdbx_seq_one_letter_code
_entity_poly.pdbx_strand_id
1 'polypeptide(L)'
;MTQKIAITIAFLTGLGMIFIGARFLLSPEIAEAGYGIHFNEHGDYSFHYIKGIRDVFTGLLICILIITRQRKALGTLLAVGTIIPVVDMIIVLSKDYNGITQAIPHISAIIVCAVSGTILLMRKTSV
;
A
#
# COMPACT_ATOMS: atom_id res chain seq x y z
N MET A 1 -1.41 23.80 -6.06
CA MET A 1 -1.54 23.35 -4.66
C MET A 1 -1.82 21.84 -4.59
N THR A 2 -2.88 21.36 -5.26
CA THR A 2 -3.34 19.96 -5.26
C THR A 2 -2.27 18.91 -5.58
N GLN A 3 -1.39 19.14 -6.56
CA GLN A 3 -0.33 18.18 -6.88
C GLN A 3 0.74 18.06 -5.79
N LYS A 4 1.07 19.16 -5.11
CA LYS A 4 2.03 19.10 -4.00
C LYS A 4 1.47 18.23 -2.88
N ILE A 5 0.18 18.42 -2.58
CA ILE A 5 -0.55 17.60 -1.60
C ILE A 5 -0.55 16.13 -2.03
N ALA A 6 -0.91 15.82 -3.28
CA ALA A 6 -0.91 14.44 -3.78
C ALA A 6 0.48 13.78 -3.73
N ILE A 7 1.55 14.53 -4.03
CA ILE A 7 2.93 14.03 -3.90
C ILE A 7 3.30 13.79 -2.44
N THR A 8 2.94 14.71 -1.53
CA THR A 8 3.19 14.53 -0.09
C THR A 8 2.44 13.31 0.45
N ILE A 9 1.17 13.15 0.10
CA ILE A 9 0.37 11.98 0.47
C ILE A 9 1.02 10.72 -0.08
N ALA A 10 1.37 10.67 -1.37
CA ALA A 10 2.05 9.53 -1.98
C ALA A 10 3.39 9.22 -1.30
N PHE A 11 4.15 10.24 -0.90
CA PHE A 11 5.40 10.04 -0.16
C PHE A 11 5.15 9.38 1.20
N LEU A 12 4.16 9.86 1.95
CA LEU A 12 3.74 9.25 3.21
C LEU A 12 3.21 7.82 3.00
N THR A 13 2.50 7.55 1.90
CA THR A 13 2.11 6.19 1.52
C THR A 13 3.32 5.30 1.27
N GLY A 14 4.34 5.80 0.56
CA GLY A 14 5.59 5.06 0.33
C GLY A 14 6.30 4.70 1.65
N LEU A 15 6.41 5.65 2.58
CA LEU A 15 6.96 5.41 3.92
C LEU A 15 6.11 4.43 4.73
N GLY A 16 4.78 4.55 4.65
CA GLY A 16 3.85 3.63 5.30
C GLY A 16 3.98 2.20 4.79
N MET A 17 4.14 2.01 3.48
CA MET A 17 4.39 0.69 2.88
C MET A 17 5.72 0.09 3.33
N ILE A 18 6.79 0.89 3.42
CA ILE A 18 8.08 0.43 3.98
C ILE A 18 7.90 0.00 5.44
N PHE A 19 7.18 0.79 6.23
CA PHE A 19 6.90 0.47 7.63
C PHE A 19 6.11 -0.83 7.79
N ILE A 20 5.02 -1.00 7.03
CA ILE A 20 4.19 -2.22 7.06
C ILE A 20 5.02 -3.43 6.62
N GLY A 21 5.76 -3.31 5.51
CA GLY A 21 6.60 -4.39 5.01
C GLY A 21 7.70 -4.79 5.99
N ALA A 22 8.37 -3.81 6.61
CA ALA A 22 9.35 -4.07 7.66
C ALA A 22 8.73 -4.77 8.88
N ARG A 23 7.48 -4.44 9.23
CA ARG A 23 6.75 -5.12 10.30
C ARG A 23 6.50 -6.59 9.96
N PHE A 24 6.13 -6.93 8.73
CA PHE A 24 6.01 -8.32 8.28
C PHE A 24 7.34 -9.08 8.30
N LEU A 25 8.48 -8.40 8.12
CA LEU A 25 9.81 -9.00 8.20
C LEU A 25 10.32 -9.20 9.64
N LEU A 26 10.01 -8.27 10.54
CA LEU A 26 10.57 -8.22 11.90
C LEU A 26 9.62 -8.73 12.98
N SER A 27 8.31 -8.69 12.75
CA SER A 27 7.26 -9.03 13.71
C SER A 27 6.02 -9.56 12.99
N PRO A 28 6.12 -10.71 12.32
CA PRO A 28 5.11 -11.23 11.39
C PRO A 28 3.73 -11.40 12.03
N GLU A 29 3.63 -11.97 13.23
CA GLU A 29 2.36 -12.19 13.95
C GLU A 29 1.62 -10.86 14.23
N ILE A 30 2.36 -9.85 14.68
CA ILE A 30 1.79 -8.52 14.97
C ILE A 30 1.35 -7.84 13.67
N ALA A 31 2.13 -7.99 12.61
CA ALA A 31 1.80 -7.45 11.30
C ALA A 31 0.54 -8.11 10.72
N GLU A 32 0.43 -9.43 10.84
CA GLU A 32 -0.71 -10.20 10.38
C GLU A 32 -1.99 -9.83 11.12
N ALA A 33 -1.95 -9.81 12.45
CA ALA A 33 -3.10 -9.43 13.27
C ALA A 33 -3.55 -8.00 12.95
N GLY A 34 -2.61 -7.07 12.78
CA GLY A 34 -2.91 -5.70 12.38
C GLY A 34 -3.45 -5.56 10.95
N TYR A 35 -3.17 -6.54 10.08
CA TYR A 35 -3.69 -6.61 8.72
C TYR A 35 -5.12 -7.18 8.66
N GLY A 36 -5.59 -7.79 9.76
CA GLY A 36 -6.91 -8.41 9.87
C GLY A 36 -6.92 -9.89 9.50
N ILE A 37 -5.78 -10.57 9.57
CA ILE A 37 -5.68 -12.02 9.31
C ILE A 37 -5.19 -12.71 10.59
N HIS A 38 -5.71 -13.91 10.80
CA HIS A 38 -5.27 -14.85 11.81
C HIS A 38 -5.01 -16.21 11.15
N PHE A 39 -3.77 -16.66 11.23
CA PHE A 39 -3.25 -17.89 10.69
C PHE A 39 -2.37 -18.53 11.76
N ASN A 40 -2.38 -19.86 11.84
CA ASN A 40 -1.48 -20.57 12.74
C ASN A 40 -0.21 -20.88 11.97
N GLU A 41 0.85 -20.10 12.24
CA GLU A 41 2.09 -20.15 11.48
C GLU A 41 2.91 -21.39 11.80
N HIS A 42 2.71 -22.01 12.98
CA HIS A 42 3.53 -23.12 13.46
C HIS A 42 5.06 -22.85 13.38
N GLY A 43 5.45 -21.57 13.47
CA GLY A 43 6.83 -21.12 13.33
C GLY A 43 7.32 -20.90 11.89
N ASP A 44 6.49 -21.13 10.86
CA ASP A 44 6.81 -20.83 9.46
C ASP A 44 6.18 -19.51 9.00
N TYR A 45 7.02 -18.48 8.90
CA TYR A 45 6.63 -17.13 8.47
C TYR A 45 7.04 -16.83 7.02
N SER A 46 7.32 -17.85 6.21
CA SER A 46 7.82 -17.67 4.84
C SER A 46 6.90 -16.79 3.98
N PHE A 47 5.58 -16.96 4.09
CA PHE A 47 4.61 -16.12 3.37
C PHE A 47 4.57 -14.68 3.88
N HIS A 48 4.74 -14.45 5.18
CA HIS A 48 4.87 -13.12 5.77
C HIS A 48 6.09 -12.41 5.23
N TYR A 49 7.22 -13.10 5.12
CA TYR A 49 8.44 -12.51 4.56
C TYR A 49 8.30 -12.18 3.08
N ILE A 50 7.69 -13.09 2.30
CA ILE A 50 7.39 -12.88 0.88
C ILE A 50 6.49 -11.66 0.69
N LYS A 51 5.48 -11.48 1.55
CA LYS A 51 4.63 -10.29 1.55
C LYS A 51 5.41 -9.03 1.96
N GLY A 52 6.12 -9.11 3.08
CA GLY A 52 6.83 -7.98 3.67
C GLY A 52 7.82 -7.34 2.71
N ILE A 53 8.60 -8.14 1.98
CA ILE A 53 9.56 -7.60 1.01
C ILE A 53 8.88 -6.93 -0.19
N ARG A 54 7.69 -7.38 -0.60
CA ARG A 54 6.91 -6.74 -1.68
C ARG A 54 6.37 -5.38 -1.25
N ASP A 55 5.97 -5.25 0.02
CA ASP A 55 5.53 -3.97 0.58
C ASP A 55 6.69 -2.98 0.71
N VAL A 56 7.85 -3.44 1.21
CA VAL A 56 9.08 -2.63 1.24
C VAL A 56 9.48 -2.19 -0.16
N PHE A 57 9.51 -3.11 -1.13
CA PHE A 57 9.82 -2.80 -2.53
C PHE A 57 8.87 -1.75 -3.11
N THR A 58 7.56 -1.93 -2.90
CA THR A 58 6.53 -0.99 -3.40
C THR A 58 6.71 0.39 -2.79
N GLY A 59 6.95 0.47 -1.48
CA GLY A 59 7.19 1.74 -0.79
C GLY A 59 8.47 2.44 -1.26
N LEU A 60 9.57 1.69 -1.43
CA LEU A 60 10.82 2.22 -2.01
C LEU A 60 10.61 2.74 -3.43
N LEU A 61 9.88 2.00 -4.27
CA LEU A 61 9.59 2.41 -5.65
C LEU A 61 8.81 3.73 -5.67
N ILE A 62 7.80 3.89 -4.81
CA ILE A 62 7.06 5.15 -4.65
C ILE A 62 8.02 6.29 -4.26
N CYS A 63 8.86 6.11 -3.24
CA CYS A 63 9.82 7.13 -2.80
C CYS A 63 10.82 7.50 -3.90
N ILE A 64 11.36 6.51 -4.62
CA ILE A 64 12.31 6.72 -5.72
C ILE A 64 11.65 7.53 -6.83
N LEU A 65 10.45 7.15 -7.29
CA LEU A 65 9.75 7.86 -8.37
C LEU A 65 9.45 9.33 -7.99
N ILE A 66 9.22 9.61 -6.72
CA ILE A 66 9.07 10.99 -6.21
C ILE A 66 10.40 11.75 -6.28
N ILE A 67 11.49 11.18 -5.76
CA ILE A 67 12.83 11.80 -5.73
C ILE A 67 13.35 12.05 -7.15
N THR A 68 13.16 11.10 -8.06
CA THR A 68 13.54 11.20 -9.47
C THR A 68 12.53 11.99 -10.31
N ARG A 69 11.49 12.56 -9.67
CA ARG A 69 10.45 13.41 -10.30
C ARG A 69 9.66 12.73 -11.43
N GLN A 70 9.54 11.41 -11.41
CA GLN A 70 8.85 10.59 -12.40
C GLN A 70 7.33 10.54 -12.15
N ARG A 71 6.66 11.69 -12.31
CA ARG A 71 5.25 11.89 -11.90
C ARG A 71 4.25 10.99 -12.63
N LYS A 72 4.42 10.79 -13.94
CA LYS A 72 3.51 9.94 -14.72
C LYS A 72 3.62 8.48 -14.28
N ALA A 73 4.85 7.98 -14.13
CA ALA A 73 5.10 6.64 -13.63
C ALA A 73 4.56 6.45 -12.20
N LEU A 74 4.76 7.43 -11.31
CA LEU A 74 4.17 7.41 -9.96
C LEU A 74 2.63 7.37 -10.00
N GLY A 75 2.01 8.21 -10.84
CA GLY A 75 0.57 8.22 -11.01
C GLY A 75 0.02 6.88 -11.52
N THR A 76 0.66 6.30 -12.52
CA THR A 76 0.33 4.96 -13.04
C THR A 76 0.51 3.88 -11.98
N LEU A 77 1.62 3.91 -11.23
CA LEU A 77 1.90 2.95 -10.16
C LEU A 77 0.81 2.98 -9.09
N LEU A 78 0.42 4.18 -8.61
CA LEU A 78 -0.64 4.30 -7.60
C LEU A 78 -2.02 3.89 -8.13
N ALA A 79 -2.37 4.30 -9.37
CA ALA A 79 -3.66 3.97 -9.96
C ALA A 79 -3.81 2.46 -10.19
N VAL A 80 -2.82 1.82 -10.84
CA VAL A 80 -2.84 0.36 -11.07
C VAL A 80 -2.66 -0.41 -9.76
N GLY A 81 -1.76 0.07 -8.89
CA GLY A 81 -1.49 -0.52 -7.59
C GLY A 81 -2.68 -0.54 -6.64
N THR A 82 -3.73 0.23 -6.92
CA THR A 82 -5.01 0.18 -6.18
C THR A 82 -5.63 -1.22 -6.18
N ILE A 83 -5.31 -2.07 -7.17
CA ILE A 83 -5.76 -3.48 -7.19
C ILE A 83 -5.30 -4.24 -5.93
N ILE A 84 -4.12 -3.93 -5.40
CA ILE A 84 -3.56 -4.61 -4.22
C ILE A 84 -4.48 -4.43 -3.00
N PRO A 85 -4.72 -3.21 -2.48
CA PRO A 85 -5.58 -3.04 -1.31
C PRO A 85 -7.04 -3.40 -1.57
N VAL A 86 -7.51 -3.42 -2.84
CA VAL A 86 -8.84 -3.97 -3.17
C VAL A 86 -8.90 -5.47 -2.89
N VAL A 87 -7.93 -6.23 -3.40
CA VAL A 87 -7.86 -7.69 -3.18
C VAL A 87 -7.64 -7.99 -1.71
N ASP A 88 -6.76 -7.24 -1.05
CA ASP A 88 -6.48 -7.38 0.38
C ASP A 88 -7.74 -7.18 1.23
N MET A 89 -8.52 -6.13 0.93
CA MET A 89 -9.80 -5.86 1.58
C MET A 89 -10.78 -7.03 1.39
N ILE A 90 -10.87 -7.58 0.17
CA ILE A 90 -11.76 -8.71 -0.13
C ILE A 90 -11.35 -9.94 0.69
N ILE A 91 -10.05 -10.24 0.78
CA ILE A 91 -9.53 -11.37 1.57
C ILE A 91 -9.81 -11.17 3.06
N VAL A 92 -9.66 -9.96 3.58
CA VAL A 92 -9.93 -9.64 4.99
C VAL A 92 -11.43 -9.77 5.29
N LEU A 93 -12.29 -9.23 4.42
CA LEU A 93 -13.75 -9.31 4.58
C LEU A 93 -14.31 -10.72 4.30
N SER A 94 -13.55 -11.61 3.65
CA SER A 94 -13.97 -13.00 3.46
C SER A 94 -13.79 -13.86 4.71
N LYS A 95 -13.23 -13.32 5.80
CA LYS A 95 -13.11 -14.03 7.08
C LYS A 95 -14.38 -13.84 7.91
N ASP A 96 -14.87 -14.93 8.47
CA ASP A 96 -16.06 -15.00 9.31
C ASP A 96 -15.93 -14.18 10.61
N TYR A 97 -14.70 -13.98 11.09
CA TYR A 97 -14.39 -13.17 12.28
C TYR A 97 -14.18 -11.67 12.00
N ASN A 98 -14.30 -11.20 10.76
CA ASN A 98 -14.06 -9.81 10.39
C ASN A 98 -15.33 -9.05 10.01
N GLY A 99 -15.25 -7.72 10.11
CA GLY A 99 -16.28 -6.80 9.62
C GLY A 99 -15.66 -5.55 9.00
N ILE A 100 -16.45 -4.48 8.90
CA ILE A 100 -16.03 -3.24 8.24
C ILE A 100 -14.81 -2.60 8.91
N THR A 101 -14.66 -2.75 10.23
CA THR A 101 -13.55 -2.15 10.99
C THR A 101 -12.19 -2.62 10.49
N GLN A 102 -12.04 -3.92 10.20
CA GLN A 102 -10.81 -4.50 9.68
C GLN A 102 -10.55 -4.10 8.22
N ALA A 103 -11.59 -3.70 7.48
CA ALA A 103 -11.45 -3.20 6.12
C ALA A 103 -11.01 -1.72 6.04
N ILE A 104 -11.13 -0.93 7.11
CA ILE A 104 -10.84 0.52 7.10
C ILE A 104 -9.43 0.84 6.56
N PRO A 105 -8.34 0.18 7.00
CA PRO A 105 -7.01 0.47 6.48
C PRO A 105 -6.93 0.26 4.97
N HIS A 106 -7.55 -0.80 4.46
CA HIS A 106 -7.57 -1.13 3.03
C HIS A 106 -8.42 -0.13 2.23
N ILE A 107 -9.60 0.24 2.72
CA ILE A 107 -10.44 1.30 2.13
C ILE A 107 -9.66 2.62 2.05
N SER A 108 -8.95 2.97 3.11
CA SER A 108 -8.13 4.18 3.14
C SER A 108 -7.02 4.15 2.08
N ALA A 109 -6.35 3.01 1.92
CA ALA A 109 -5.32 2.81 0.91
C ALA A 109 -5.89 2.88 -0.52
N ILE A 110 -7.07 2.28 -0.76
CA ILE A 110 -7.79 2.36 -2.06
C ILE A 110 -8.04 3.82 -2.43
N ILE A 111 -8.64 4.58 -1.52
CA ILE A 111 -8.97 6.00 -1.76
C ILE A 111 -7.70 6.80 -2.03
N VAL A 112 -6.68 6.66 -1.18
CA VAL A 112 -5.42 7.40 -1.30
C VAL A 112 -4.73 7.10 -2.63
N CYS A 113 -4.60 5.82 -3.01
CA CYS A 113 -3.93 5.40 -4.24
C CYS A 113 -4.72 5.82 -5.49
N ALA A 114 -6.03 5.58 -5.53
CA ALA A 114 -6.86 5.91 -6.68
C ALA A 114 -6.92 7.42 -6.92
N VAL A 115 -7.16 8.21 -5.86
CA VAL A 115 -7.27 9.67 -5.96
C VAL A 115 -5.92 10.30 -6.29
N SER A 116 -4.86 9.95 -5.55
CA SER A 116 -3.53 10.52 -5.80
C SER A 116 -2.98 10.11 -7.17
N GLY A 117 -3.16 8.86 -7.56
CA GLY A 117 -2.78 8.34 -8.88
C GLY A 117 -3.47 9.11 -10.00
N THR A 118 -4.79 9.28 -9.90
CA THR A 118 -5.59 10.01 -10.90
C THR A 118 -5.16 11.47 -11.00
N ILE A 119 -4.99 12.18 -9.87
CA ILE A 119 -4.53 13.58 -9.83
C ILE A 119 -3.16 13.74 -10.51
N LEU A 120 -2.25 12.79 -10.33
CA LEU A 120 -0.92 12.82 -10.94
C LEU A 120 -0.96 12.56 -12.45
N LEU A 121 -1.93 11.78 -12.93
CA LEU A 121 -2.11 11.46 -14.35
C LEU A 121 -2.85 12.54 -15.16
N MET A 122 -3.76 13.30 -14.52
CA MET A 122 -4.60 14.29 -15.22
C MET A 122 -3.85 15.53 -15.74
N ARG A 123 -2.57 15.73 -15.41
CA ARG A 123 -1.82 16.90 -15.88
C ARG A 123 -1.14 16.63 -17.21
N LYS A 124 -1.52 17.38 -18.26
CA LYS A 124 -0.78 17.46 -19.52
C LYS A 124 0.69 17.78 -19.25
N THR A 125 1.59 16.93 -19.73
CA THR A 125 2.99 17.29 -19.95
C THR A 125 3.00 18.47 -20.91
N SER A 126 3.44 19.64 -20.45
CA SER A 126 3.90 20.70 -21.35
C SER A 126 5.12 20.15 -22.07
N VAL A 127 4.90 19.62 -23.27
CA VAL A 127 5.96 19.39 -24.26
C VAL A 127 6.44 20.75 -24.74
#